data_AF-A0A4Q4ZRK1-F1
#
_entry.id   AF-A0A4Q4ZRK1-F1
#
_cell.length_a   1.000
_cell.length_b   1.000
_cell.length_c   1.000
_cell.angle_alpha   90.00
_cell.angle_beta   90.00
_cell.angle_gamma   90.00
#
_symmetry.space_group_name_H-M   'P 1'
#
loop_
_entity.id
_entity.type
_entity.pdbx_description
1 polymer ?
#
loop_
_entity_poly.entity_id
_entity_poly.type
_entity_poly.pdbx_seq_one_letter_code
_entity_poly.pdbx_strand_id
1 'polypeptide(L)'
;MGEETESGPSDDTKVYVAAQEAQRFAANILIGNGVPPSNAAIVARCLVAADLRGVDTHGINRIPSYMVRIRQGVLDAAASPEVVKVTPVVAQVDGRNGFGFLAARLGMATAIDMAREFGIGMVSVKRSNHFGMSAWICQQAIDADMMSLPALPVFGGKSKLMGVSPIACGAPGGEHKPFILDMAPSVAARGKIYKAKRRGEKIPLDWALDAEGRPTDDPSAALEGVMLPMGGPKGSALAIMMDVFSGVLSGSAFAGHVTGPYDPSQPSDVGHFLVAIKPDLFMSLDEFRQRMDYLYQRVVGSDKAAGVDRIYFPGEMEQLTQDERQGTGIPEYHTIRDRGGRGRLIVFNAKSPEISGDVRDLHAVAPSDQPMQIRDTGSKPSGPYYDKNVDNEATLKQKVEAVTEFVSSCKFGMMTTRNPTTNTLVSRCMAIAGKEGNGLDLIFTTNTESHKTDELKMDPNTNISFYDSSGQWASFAGDTTIETDRDVIKKYYSPTLKAWLGDLGDGVHDGSENDPRICIIRVKTKSVTYAITDKTVLGRAAEVAKGTITGEVAGVNKLREISESEVLQWRTNPE
;
A
#
# COMPACT_ATOMS: atom_id res chain seq x y z
N MET A 1 2.01 -27.45 -47.40
CA MET A 1 0.69 -26.96 -46.97
C MET A 1 0.88 -26.47 -45.55
N GLY A 2 0.71 -25.17 -45.33
CA GLY A 2 0.69 -24.61 -43.97
C GLY A 2 -0.76 -24.46 -43.54
N GLU A 3 -1.04 -24.73 -42.28
CA GLU A 3 -2.28 -24.29 -41.63
C GLU A 3 -1.91 -23.06 -40.78
N GLU A 4 -2.45 -21.91 -41.18
CA GLU A 4 -2.37 -20.69 -40.40
C GLU A 4 -3.31 -20.83 -39.20
N THR A 5 -2.78 -20.72 -37.98
CA THR A 5 -3.63 -20.62 -36.79
C THR A 5 -4.28 -19.24 -36.75
N GLU A 6 -5.60 -19.19 -36.94
CA GLU A 6 -6.39 -17.95 -36.89
C GLU A 6 -6.15 -17.19 -35.57
N SER A 7 -5.52 -16.02 -35.68
CA SER A 7 -5.48 -15.05 -34.58
C SER A 7 -6.80 -14.28 -34.54
N GLY A 8 -7.49 -14.34 -33.40
CA GLY A 8 -8.72 -13.58 -33.18
C GLY A 8 -8.51 -12.06 -33.29
N PRO A 9 -9.55 -11.28 -33.63
CA PRO A 9 -9.41 -9.88 -34.01
C PRO A 9 -8.98 -8.99 -32.83
N SER A 10 -7.76 -8.45 -32.92
CA SER A 10 -7.23 -7.42 -32.01
C SER A 10 -7.39 -6.02 -32.61
N ASP A 11 -8.64 -5.58 -32.80
CA ASP A 11 -8.96 -4.30 -33.45
C ASP A 11 -9.31 -3.20 -32.42
N ASP A 12 -8.29 -2.81 -31.64
CA ASP A 12 -8.37 -1.70 -30.67
C ASP A 12 -7.74 -0.44 -31.31
N THR A 13 -8.38 0.03 -32.38
CA THR A 13 -7.89 1.18 -33.17
C THR A 13 -7.87 2.45 -32.31
N LYS A 14 -6.65 3.00 -32.09
CA LYS A 14 -6.44 4.27 -31.39
C LYS A 14 -6.83 5.45 -32.26
N VAL A 15 -7.67 6.33 -31.73
CA VAL A 15 -8.01 7.62 -32.35
C VAL A 15 -7.44 8.75 -31.50
N TYR A 16 -6.79 9.72 -32.14
CA TYR A 16 -6.20 10.87 -31.45
C TYR A 16 -7.16 12.06 -31.51
N VAL A 17 -7.52 12.61 -30.34
CA VAL A 17 -8.49 13.70 -30.21
C VAL A 17 -7.77 14.99 -29.78
N ALA A 18 -7.98 16.09 -30.50
CA ALA A 18 -7.40 17.38 -30.14
C ALA A 18 -7.91 17.85 -28.76
N ALA A 19 -7.01 18.38 -27.92
CA ALA A 19 -7.34 18.76 -26.54
C ALA A 19 -8.51 19.75 -26.43
N GLN A 20 -8.65 20.68 -27.37
CA GLN A 20 -9.76 21.64 -27.41
C GLN A 20 -11.10 20.96 -27.70
N GLU A 21 -11.12 19.94 -28.56
CA GLU A 21 -12.30 19.15 -28.87
C GLU A 21 -12.72 18.27 -27.70
N ALA A 22 -11.74 17.64 -27.04
CA ALA A 22 -11.93 16.89 -25.80
C ALA A 22 -12.54 17.79 -24.69
N GLN A 23 -12.02 19.01 -24.51
CA GLN A 23 -12.56 19.99 -23.55
C GLN A 23 -14.00 20.42 -23.91
N ARG A 24 -14.26 20.72 -25.18
CA ARG A 24 -15.59 21.12 -25.68
C ARG A 24 -16.61 20.00 -25.47
N PHE A 25 -16.26 18.76 -25.79
CA PHE A 25 -17.09 17.58 -25.57
C PHE A 25 -17.41 17.38 -24.09
N ALA A 26 -16.40 17.39 -23.23
CA ALA A 26 -16.56 17.24 -21.78
C ALA A 26 -17.44 18.35 -21.17
N ALA A 27 -17.20 19.62 -21.54
CA ALA A 27 -17.99 20.76 -21.07
C ALA A 27 -19.46 20.65 -21.50
N ASN A 28 -19.73 20.27 -22.76
CA ASN A 28 -21.09 20.11 -23.27
C ASN A 28 -21.87 19.01 -22.53
N ILE A 29 -21.24 17.89 -22.17
CA ILE A 29 -21.89 16.84 -21.36
C ILE A 29 -22.23 17.35 -19.96
N LEU A 30 -21.30 18.06 -19.31
CA LEU A 30 -21.51 18.63 -17.99
C LEU A 30 -22.67 19.64 -17.99
N ILE A 31 -22.70 20.56 -18.97
CA ILE A 31 -23.80 21.53 -19.16
C ILE A 31 -25.13 20.81 -19.39
N GLY A 32 -25.14 19.79 -20.24
CA GLY A 32 -26.34 18.96 -20.51
C GLY A 32 -26.85 18.16 -19.30
N ASN A 33 -26.11 18.10 -18.20
CA ASN A 33 -26.53 17.48 -16.93
C ASN A 33 -26.60 18.51 -15.79
N GLY A 34 -26.83 19.79 -16.11
CA GLY A 34 -27.17 20.83 -15.13
C GLY A 34 -25.98 21.56 -14.50
N VAL A 35 -24.74 21.31 -14.94
CA VAL A 35 -23.57 22.04 -14.45
C VAL A 35 -23.50 23.43 -15.09
N PRO A 36 -23.38 24.53 -14.31
CA PRO A 36 -23.25 25.88 -14.87
C PRO A 36 -22.09 25.98 -15.88
N PRO A 37 -22.22 26.71 -17.01
CA PRO A 37 -21.20 26.73 -18.06
C PRO A 37 -19.79 27.14 -17.60
N SER A 38 -19.69 28.09 -16.67
CA SER A 38 -18.43 28.48 -16.03
C SER A 38 -17.78 27.33 -15.26
N ASN A 39 -18.58 26.56 -14.52
CA ASN A 39 -18.14 25.43 -13.71
C ASN A 39 -17.77 24.23 -14.60
N ALA A 40 -18.58 23.96 -15.63
CA ALA A 40 -18.32 22.93 -16.64
C ALA A 40 -16.99 23.16 -17.37
N ALA A 41 -16.68 24.40 -17.76
CA ALA A 41 -15.43 24.76 -18.40
C ALA A 41 -14.19 24.56 -17.51
N ILE A 42 -14.33 24.71 -16.18
CA ILE A 42 -13.26 24.41 -15.21
C ILE A 42 -13.04 22.90 -15.12
N VAL A 43 -14.11 22.14 -14.84
CA VAL A 43 -14.04 20.68 -14.68
C VAL A 43 -13.49 20.03 -15.96
N ALA A 44 -14.03 20.38 -17.14
CA ALA A 44 -13.56 19.85 -18.42
C ALA A 44 -12.06 20.12 -18.68
N ARG A 45 -11.58 21.31 -18.33
CA ARG A 45 -10.15 21.67 -18.44
C ARG A 45 -9.29 20.81 -17.54
N CYS A 46 -9.69 20.59 -16.28
CA CYS A 46 -8.92 19.78 -15.33
C CYS A 46 -8.91 18.29 -15.71
N LEU A 47 -10.01 17.76 -16.26
CA LEU A 47 -10.05 16.39 -16.78
C LEU A 47 -9.08 16.23 -17.97
N VAL A 48 -9.15 17.12 -18.96
CA VAL A 48 -8.23 17.09 -20.11
C VAL A 48 -6.78 17.37 -19.71
N ALA A 49 -6.52 18.15 -18.67
CA ALA A 49 -5.18 18.34 -18.14
C ALA A 49 -4.56 17.06 -17.55
N ALA A 50 -5.39 16.11 -17.08
CA ALA A 50 -4.95 14.78 -16.66
C ALA A 50 -4.71 13.86 -17.88
N ASP A 51 -5.61 13.88 -18.86
CA ASP A 51 -5.45 13.11 -20.11
C ASP A 51 -4.21 13.56 -20.91
N LEU A 52 -3.92 14.86 -20.98
CA LEU A 52 -2.69 15.37 -21.60
C LEU A 52 -1.42 14.85 -20.89
N ARG A 53 -1.42 14.75 -19.56
CA ARG A 53 -0.28 14.25 -18.78
C ARG A 53 -0.16 12.72 -18.75
N GLY A 54 -1.01 11.98 -19.45
CA GLY A 54 -1.03 10.51 -19.40
C GLY A 54 -1.66 9.93 -18.13
N VAL A 55 -2.28 10.76 -17.29
CA VAL A 55 -3.01 10.36 -16.07
C VAL A 55 -4.45 10.01 -16.44
N ASP A 56 -4.62 9.22 -17.51
CA ASP A 56 -5.90 8.91 -18.16
C ASP A 56 -6.99 8.47 -17.15
N THR A 57 -6.58 7.80 -16.07
CA THR A 57 -7.47 7.33 -14.99
C THR A 57 -8.21 8.42 -14.21
N HIS A 58 -7.84 9.70 -14.38
CA HIS A 58 -8.46 10.85 -13.73
C HIS A 58 -9.05 11.88 -14.72
N GLY A 59 -9.02 11.59 -16.03
CA GLY A 59 -9.49 12.48 -17.09
C GLY A 59 -10.93 12.21 -17.55
N ILE A 60 -11.22 12.41 -18.83
CA ILE A 60 -12.59 12.41 -19.40
C ILE A 60 -13.36 11.11 -19.11
N ASN A 61 -12.68 9.97 -19.00
CA ASN A 61 -13.31 8.69 -18.65
C ASN A 61 -14.03 8.68 -17.28
N ARG A 62 -13.84 9.71 -16.45
CA ARG A 62 -14.53 9.91 -15.17
C ARG A 62 -15.94 10.47 -15.31
N ILE A 63 -16.26 11.13 -16.44
CA ILE A 63 -17.56 11.77 -16.67
C ILE A 63 -18.75 10.84 -16.37
N PRO A 64 -18.81 9.58 -16.85
CA PRO A 64 -19.91 8.67 -16.54
C PRO A 64 -20.19 8.51 -15.04
N SER A 65 -19.15 8.39 -14.20
CA SER A 65 -19.33 8.29 -12.74
C SER A 65 -19.92 9.56 -12.12
N TYR A 66 -19.49 10.74 -12.56
CA TYR A 66 -20.09 12.01 -12.12
C TYR A 66 -21.55 12.13 -12.57
N MET A 67 -21.89 11.70 -13.79
CA MET A 67 -23.26 11.79 -14.30
C MET A 67 -24.22 10.91 -13.50
N VAL A 68 -23.77 9.71 -13.07
CA VAL A 68 -24.55 8.85 -12.16
C VAL A 68 -24.74 9.54 -10.80
N ARG A 69 -23.67 10.09 -10.20
CA ARG A 69 -23.75 10.79 -8.91
C ARG A 69 -24.66 12.02 -8.93
N ILE A 70 -24.64 12.82 -10.01
CA ILE A 70 -25.57 13.95 -10.20
C ILE A 70 -27.02 13.46 -10.26
N ARG A 71 -27.31 12.45 -11.07
CA ARG A 71 -28.68 11.92 -11.25
C ARG A 71 -29.25 11.28 -9.99
N GLN A 72 -28.40 10.82 -9.08
CA GLN A 72 -28.80 10.32 -7.76
C GLN A 72 -28.80 11.39 -6.66
N GLY A 73 -28.50 12.66 -6.99
CA GLY A 73 -28.50 13.78 -6.03
C GLY A 73 -27.33 13.77 -5.03
N VAL A 74 -26.39 12.84 -5.15
CA VAL A 74 -25.24 12.70 -4.24
C VAL A 74 -24.02 13.51 -4.68
N LEU A 75 -24.13 14.25 -5.78
CA LEU A 75 -23.23 15.34 -6.18
C LEU A 75 -24.10 16.47 -6.72
N ASP A 76 -23.99 17.67 -6.15
CA ASP A 76 -24.73 18.84 -6.62
C ASP A 76 -24.03 19.46 -7.85
N ALA A 77 -24.73 19.46 -8.98
CA ALA A 77 -24.23 19.99 -10.24
C ALA A 77 -24.13 21.53 -10.25
N ALA A 78 -24.99 22.22 -9.51
CA ALA A 78 -25.11 23.67 -9.47
C ALA A 78 -24.38 24.32 -8.27
N ALA A 79 -24.06 23.53 -7.24
CA ALA A 79 -23.31 23.99 -6.08
C ALA A 79 -22.03 24.74 -6.46
N SER A 80 -21.85 25.88 -5.80
CA SER A 80 -20.62 26.67 -5.85
C SER A 80 -20.02 26.74 -4.44
N PRO A 81 -18.70 26.55 -4.29
CA PRO A 81 -18.04 26.52 -2.99
C PRO A 81 -18.00 27.92 -2.35
N GLU A 82 -17.95 27.96 -1.02
CA GLU A 82 -17.82 29.20 -0.25
C GLU A 82 -16.57 29.18 0.62
N VAL A 83 -15.96 30.36 0.84
CA VAL A 83 -14.74 30.52 1.62
C VAL A 83 -15.00 31.37 2.87
N VAL A 84 -14.46 30.92 4.00
CA VAL A 84 -14.43 31.65 5.27
C VAL A 84 -12.98 31.82 5.68
N LYS A 85 -12.50 33.06 5.76
CA LYS A 85 -11.18 33.35 6.36
C LYS A 85 -11.29 33.15 7.88
N VAL A 86 -10.37 32.35 8.44
CA VAL A 86 -10.28 32.05 9.87
C VAL A 86 -9.22 32.94 10.54
N THR A 87 -8.11 33.15 9.85
CA THR A 87 -7.05 34.12 10.20
C THR A 87 -6.54 34.80 8.91
N PRO A 88 -5.60 35.75 8.95
CA PRO A 88 -5.01 36.32 7.74
C PRO A 88 -4.31 35.29 6.83
N VAL A 89 -3.90 34.13 7.38
CA VAL A 89 -3.16 33.08 6.68
C VAL A 89 -3.87 31.72 6.65
N VAL A 90 -5.06 31.60 7.25
CA VAL A 90 -5.85 30.36 7.31
C VAL A 90 -7.27 30.62 6.85
N ALA A 91 -7.79 29.78 5.95
CA ALA A 91 -9.20 29.77 5.56
C ALA A 91 -9.78 28.35 5.55
N GLN A 92 -11.10 28.26 5.60
CA GLN A 92 -11.85 27.03 5.31
C GLN A 92 -12.77 27.24 4.11
N VAL A 93 -12.80 26.28 3.19
CA VAL A 93 -13.74 26.24 2.07
C VAL A 93 -14.78 25.17 2.30
N ASP A 94 -16.05 25.53 2.15
CA ASP A 94 -17.14 24.58 2.12
C ASP A 94 -17.49 24.22 0.66
N GLY A 95 -17.30 22.95 0.31
CA GLY A 95 -17.54 22.44 -1.04
C GLY A 95 -19.02 22.29 -1.40
N ARG A 96 -19.94 22.41 -0.43
CA ARG A 96 -21.40 22.30 -0.62
C ARG A 96 -21.86 21.07 -1.42
N ASN A 97 -21.16 19.94 -1.26
CA ASN A 97 -21.34 18.72 -2.04
C ASN A 97 -21.27 18.89 -3.58
N GLY A 98 -20.64 19.97 -4.05
CA GLY A 98 -20.36 20.20 -5.46
C GLY A 98 -19.11 19.48 -5.96
N PHE A 99 -18.74 19.76 -7.21
CA PHE A 99 -17.50 19.24 -7.82
C PHE A 99 -16.25 19.65 -7.03
N GLY A 100 -15.41 18.68 -6.67
CA GLY A 100 -14.16 18.93 -5.94
C GLY A 100 -13.21 19.89 -6.65
N PHE A 101 -13.20 19.87 -7.98
CA PHE A 101 -12.47 20.80 -8.83
C PHE A 101 -12.77 22.28 -8.49
N LEU A 102 -14.02 22.61 -8.19
CA LEU A 102 -14.41 24.00 -7.90
C LEU A 102 -13.90 24.41 -6.50
N ALA A 103 -14.13 23.56 -5.51
CA ALA A 103 -13.76 23.82 -4.12
C ALA A 103 -12.24 23.90 -3.94
N ALA A 104 -11.49 22.99 -4.57
CA ALA A 104 -10.04 23.00 -4.52
C ALA A 104 -9.41 24.15 -5.32
N ARG A 105 -10.01 24.55 -6.46
CA ARG A 105 -9.61 25.77 -7.19
C ARG A 105 -9.77 27.02 -6.32
N LEU A 106 -10.93 27.20 -5.70
CA LEU A 106 -11.18 28.33 -4.79
C LEU A 106 -10.22 28.30 -3.59
N GLY A 107 -9.98 27.11 -3.03
CA GLY A 107 -9.06 26.94 -1.91
C GLY A 107 -7.62 27.29 -2.25
N MET A 108 -7.09 26.81 -3.38
CA MET A 108 -5.73 27.14 -3.80
C MET A 108 -5.58 28.63 -4.19
N ALA A 109 -6.56 29.22 -4.88
CA ALA A 109 -6.58 30.66 -5.14
C ALA A 109 -6.55 31.48 -3.83
N THR A 110 -7.34 31.08 -2.83
CA THR A 110 -7.34 31.73 -1.50
C THR A 110 -5.99 31.55 -0.79
N ALA A 111 -5.38 30.35 -0.87
CA ALA A 111 -4.06 30.09 -0.31
C ALA A 111 -2.99 30.99 -0.95
N ILE A 112 -2.99 31.10 -2.28
CA ILE A 112 -2.09 31.97 -3.04
C ILE A 112 -2.28 33.44 -2.64
N ASP A 113 -3.51 33.92 -2.54
CA ASP A 113 -3.78 35.32 -2.17
C ASP A 113 -3.30 35.65 -0.75
N MET A 114 -3.51 34.75 0.23
CA MET A 114 -2.97 34.91 1.58
C MET A 114 -1.44 34.82 1.62
N ALA A 115 -0.85 33.87 0.88
CA ALA A 115 0.59 33.71 0.78
C ALA A 115 1.26 34.93 0.12
N ARG A 116 0.61 35.58 -0.86
CA ARG A 116 1.13 36.79 -1.51
C ARG A 116 1.38 37.92 -0.51
N GLU A 117 0.49 38.08 0.47
CA GLU A 117 0.53 39.13 1.48
C GLU A 117 1.40 38.74 2.71
N PHE A 118 1.26 37.52 3.21
CA PHE A 118 1.83 37.09 4.50
C PHE A 118 2.89 35.99 4.41
N GLY A 119 3.26 35.56 3.20
CA GLY A 119 4.24 34.50 2.95
C GLY A 119 3.68 33.08 2.92
N ILE A 120 2.63 32.80 3.67
CA ILE A 120 1.97 31.49 3.72
C ILE A 120 0.45 31.62 3.68
N GLY A 121 -0.20 30.68 3.01
CA GLY A 121 -1.65 30.53 3.03
C GLY A 121 -2.01 29.05 3.17
N MET A 122 -2.84 28.73 4.17
CA MET A 122 -3.30 27.37 4.47
C MET A 122 -4.82 27.31 4.31
N VAL A 123 -5.33 26.35 3.55
CA VAL A 123 -6.77 26.19 3.33
C VAL A 123 -7.18 24.74 3.50
N SER A 124 -8.14 24.54 4.41
CA SER A 124 -8.84 23.28 4.55
C SER A 124 -10.15 23.32 3.77
N VAL A 125 -10.50 22.25 3.06
CA VAL A 125 -11.75 22.13 2.31
C VAL A 125 -12.58 21.01 2.91
N LYS A 126 -13.89 21.21 3.08
CA LYS A 126 -14.83 20.19 3.59
C LYS A 126 -16.05 19.99 2.70
N ARG A 127 -16.80 18.91 2.91
CA ARG A 127 -18.05 18.60 2.18
C ARG A 127 -17.89 18.67 0.66
N SER A 128 -16.82 18.08 0.15
CA SER A 128 -16.42 18.11 -1.25
C SER A 128 -16.58 16.74 -1.92
N ASN A 129 -16.25 16.69 -3.20
CA ASN A 129 -16.18 15.46 -4.01
C ASN A 129 -14.77 15.31 -4.61
N HIS A 130 -14.57 14.29 -5.43
CA HIS A 130 -13.34 14.08 -6.18
C HIS A 130 -12.95 15.28 -7.07
N PHE A 131 -11.65 15.62 -7.08
CA PHE A 131 -11.07 16.81 -7.72
C PHE A 131 -10.10 16.54 -8.89
N GLY A 132 -10.01 15.29 -9.37
CA GLY A 132 -9.12 14.89 -10.46
C GLY A 132 -7.74 14.43 -10.00
N MET A 133 -6.78 14.48 -10.93
CA MET A 133 -5.33 14.48 -10.68
C MET A 133 -4.98 15.68 -9.79
N SER A 134 -3.97 15.59 -8.91
CA SER A 134 -3.66 16.68 -7.98
C SER A 134 -2.71 17.74 -8.60
N ALA A 135 -1.90 17.37 -9.58
CA ALA A 135 -0.89 18.22 -10.20
C ALA A 135 -1.42 19.58 -10.73
N TRP A 136 -2.68 19.67 -11.16
CA TRP A 136 -3.27 20.95 -11.64
C TRP A 136 -3.56 21.95 -10.50
N ILE A 137 -3.64 21.48 -9.25
CA ILE A 137 -3.67 22.34 -8.07
C ILE A 137 -2.28 22.90 -7.78
N CYS A 138 -1.24 22.06 -7.81
CA CYS A 138 0.15 22.50 -7.64
C CYS A 138 0.56 23.49 -8.73
N GLN A 139 0.15 23.24 -9.97
CA GLN A 139 0.41 24.12 -11.10
C GLN A 139 -0.11 25.55 -10.84
N GLN A 140 -1.27 25.74 -10.19
CA GLN A 140 -1.76 27.09 -9.88
C GLN A 140 -0.88 27.85 -8.88
N ALA A 141 -0.25 27.16 -7.93
CA ALA A 141 0.72 27.78 -7.03
C ALA A 141 2.01 28.13 -7.80
N ILE A 142 2.50 27.21 -8.63
CA ILE A 142 3.69 27.40 -9.46
C ILE A 142 3.50 28.55 -10.46
N ASP A 143 2.35 28.64 -11.12
CA ASP A 143 1.98 29.72 -12.05
C ASP A 143 1.90 31.09 -11.35
N ALA A 144 1.83 31.11 -10.02
CA ALA A 144 1.86 32.30 -9.16
C ALA A 144 3.22 32.50 -8.46
N ASP A 145 4.28 31.80 -8.90
CA ASP A 145 5.63 31.78 -8.31
C ASP A 145 5.66 31.31 -6.84
N MET A 146 4.81 30.34 -6.48
CA MET A 146 4.69 29.78 -5.13
C MET A 146 4.90 28.26 -5.08
N MET A 147 5.33 27.79 -3.92
CA MET A 147 5.42 26.36 -3.58
C MET A 147 4.08 25.82 -3.07
N SER A 148 3.82 24.52 -3.31
CA SER A 148 2.65 23.78 -2.82
C SER A 148 3.08 22.52 -2.06
N LEU A 149 2.39 22.17 -0.95
CA LEU A 149 2.67 20.99 -0.10
C LEU A 149 1.36 20.28 0.37
N PRO A 150 1.31 18.93 0.39
CA PRO A 150 0.24 18.18 1.09
C PRO A 150 0.73 16.90 1.82
N ALA A 151 -0.22 16.14 2.40
CA ALA A 151 -0.01 14.94 3.23
C ALA A 151 -0.03 13.57 2.45
N LEU A 152 0.09 12.38 3.09
CA LEU A 152 0.82 11.16 2.58
C LEU A 152 0.04 9.73 2.68
N PRO A 153 0.61 8.45 2.70
CA PRO A 153 -0.08 7.06 2.74
C PRO A 153 -0.26 6.18 4.08
N VAL A 154 -1.14 5.13 4.24
CA VAL A 154 -1.23 4.18 5.45
C VAL A 154 -1.00 2.66 5.20
N PHE A 155 -0.42 1.92 6.17
CA PHE A 155 -0.07 0.47 6.19
C PHE A 155 -0.62 -0.26 7.42
N GLY A 156 -0.66 -1.60 7.34
CA GLY A 156 -0.99 -2.50 8.45
C GLY A 156 -2.49 -2.82 8.58
N GLY A 157 -3.35 -2.17 7.80
CA GLY A 157 -4.78 -2.45 7.74
C GLY A 157 -5.14 -3.45 6.63
N LYS A 158 -5.87 -4.51 6.97
CA LYS A 158 -6.56 -5.40 6.01
C LYS A 158 -7.95 -4.90 5.59
N SER A 159 -8.40 -3.79 6.17
CA SER A 159 -9.71 -3.19 5.97
C SER A 159 -9.63 -2.01 5.00
N LYS A 160 -10.68 -1.75 4.20
CA LYS A 160 -10.81 -0.59 3.28
C LYS A 160 -11.00 0.75 4.02
N LEU A 161 -10.19 1.02 5.05
CA LEU A 161 -10.29 2.20 5.91
C LEU A 161 -9.79 3.47 5.23
N MET A 162 -8.81 3.38 4.32
CA MET A 162 -8.19 4.56 3.72
C MET A 162 -8.28 4.51 2.20
N GLY A 163 -8.67 5.64 1.59
CA GLY A 163 -8.67 5.79 0.14
C GLY A 163 -7.25 5.95 -0.43
N VAL A 164 -7.15 5.95 -1.77
CA VAL A 164 -5.90 6.30 -2.48
C VAL A 164 -5.69 7.82 -2.52
N SER A 165 -5.72 8.46 -1.35
CA SER A 165 -5.58 9.91 -1.18
C SER A 165 -4.23 10.40 -1.73
N PRO A 166 -4.21 11.14 -2.84
CA PRO A 166 -2.98 11.49 -3.54
C PRO A 166 -2.19 12.58 -2.82
N ILE A 167 -0.89 12.60 -3.13
CA ILE A 167 0.09 13.55 -2.62
C ILE A 167 0.57 14.36 -3.81
N ALA A 168 0.45 15.69 -3.79
CA ALA A 168 1.11 16.51 -4.79
C ALA A 168 1.73 17.81 -4.27
N CYS A 169 3.06 17.87 -4.28
CA CYS A 169 3.82 19.07 -3.97
C CYS A 169 4.48 19.62 -5.25
N GLY A 170 4.76 20.92 -5.25
CA GLY A 170 5.32 21.58 -6.41
C GLY A 170 6.10 22.83 -6.06
N ALA A 171 7.04 23.21 -6.93
CA ALA A 171 7.87 24.39 -6.78
C ALA A 171 8.26 24.96 -8.16
N PRO A 172 8.39 26.30 -8.30
CA PRO A 172 8.91 26.91 -9.51
C PRO A 172 10.29 26.37 -9.90
N GLY A 173 10.50 26.14 -11.20
CA GLY A 173 11.83 25.93 -11.78
C GLY A 173 12.47 27.26 -12.19
N GLY A 174 13.72 27.24 -12.65
CA GLY A 174 14.37 28.38 -13.29
C GLY A 174 14.32 28.27 -14.81
N GLU A 175 15.45 27.96 -15.44
CA GLU A 175 15.53 27.61 -16.87
C GLU A 175 14.85 26.27 -17.17
N HIS A 176 14.82 25.34 -16.21
CA HIS A 176 14.17 24.03 -16.36
C HIS A 176 12.70 24.03 -15.90
N LYS A 177 11.93 23.06 -16.41
CA LYS A 177 10.51 22.90 -16.06
C LYS A 177 10.31 22.72 -14.53
N PRO A 178 9.16 23.17 -13.98
CA PRO A 178 8.94 23.15 -12.54
C PRO A 178 8.89 21.73 -11.95
N PHE A 179 9.30 21.62 -10.69
CA PHE A 179 9.13 20.42 -9.89
C PHE A 179 7.65 20.18 -9.62
N ILE A 180 7.13 19.00 -9.99
CA ILE A 180 5.79 18.56 -9.62
C ILE A 180 5.84 17.09 -9.22
N LEU A 181 5.69 16.80 -7.93
CA LEU A 181 5.30 15.47 -7.49
C LEU A 181 3.78 15.38 -7.57
N ASP A 182 3.23 14.32 -8.16
CA ASP A 182 1.85 13.88 -7.95
C ASP A 182 1.84 12.35 -7.88
N MET A 183 1.67 11.79 -6.69
CA MET A 183 1.77 10.35 -6.46
C MET A 183 0.59 9.79 -5.67
N ALA A 184 0.05 8.69 -6.18
CA ALA A 184 -0.86 7.84 -5.43
C ALA A 184 -0.09 7.13 -4.31
N PRO A 185 -0.69 6.97 -3.11
CA PRO A 185 -0.03 6.41 -1.92
C PRO A 185 0.37 4.92 -2.00
N SER A 186 -0.17 4.20 -2.98
CA SER A 186 -0.07 2.75 -3.13
C SER A 186 1.01 2.35 -4.11
N VAL A 187 1.50 1.10 -4.01
CA VAL A 187 2.44 0.51 -4.99
C VAL A 187 1.87 0.62 -6.41
N ALA A 188 0.55 0.47 -6.56
CA ALA A 188 -0.17 0.82 -7.77
C ALA A 188 -1.54 1.45 -7.49
N ALA A 189 -1.91 2.46 -8.27
CA ALA A 189 -3.25 3.03 -8.26
C ALA A 189 -4.30 2.01 -8.76
N ARG A 190 -5.49 1.99 -8.16
CA ARG A 190 -6.62 1.11 -8.57
C ARG A 190 -6.89 1.15 -10.09
N GLY A 191 -6.67 2.30 -10.74
CA GLY A 191 -6.79 2.45 -12.20
C GLY A 191 -5.85 1.54 -13.02
N LYS A 192 -4.63 1.23 -12.53
CA LYS A 192 -3.74 0.24 -13.15
C LYS A 192 -4.33 -1.16 -13.06
N ILE A 193 -4.97 -1.52 -11.94
CA ILE A 193 -5.64 -2.81 -11.76
C ILE A 193 -6.89 -2.92 -12.66
N TYR A 194 -7.71 -1.86 -12.78
CA TYR A 194 -8.80 -1.83 -13.77
C TYR A 194 -8.29 -1.92 -15.23
N LYS A 195 -7.07 -1.47 -15.52
CA LYS A 195 -6.42 -1.63 -16.84
C LYS A 195 -5.98 -3.07 -17.06
N ALA A 196 -5.31 -3.70 -16.10
CA ALA A 196 -4.94 -5.12 -16.14
C ALA A 196 -6.17 -6.02 -16.28
N LYS A 197 -7.23 -5.79 -15.47
CA LYS A 197 -8.51 -6.50 -15.55
C LYS A 197 -9.14 -6.44 -16.95
N ARG A 198 -9.14 -5.28 -17.60
CA ARG A 198 -9.67 -5.11 -18.96
C ARG A 198 -8.86 -5.82 -20.04
N ARG A 199 -7.60 -6.14 -19.76
CA ARG A 199 -6.67 -6.80 -20.69
C ARG A 199 -6.49 -8.30 -20.41
N GLY A 200 -7.07 -8.82 -19.32
CA GLY A 200 -6.80 -10.19 -18.85
C GLY A 200 -5.37 -10.38 -18.33
N GLU A 201 -4.66 -9.30 -18.00
CA GLU A 201 -3.29 -9.32 -17.48
C GLU A 201 -3.30 -9.59 -15.96
N LYS A 202 -2.33 -10.38 -15.48
CA LYS A 202 -2.05 -10.50 -14.03
C LYS A 202 -1.38 -9.24 -13.48
N ILE A 203 -1.53 -8.99 -12.18
CA ILE A 203 -0.80 -7.93 -11.47
C ILE A 203 0.32 -8.51 -10.59
N PRO A 204 1.39 -7.74 -10.29
CA PRO A 204 2.36 -8.10 -9.27
C PRO A 204 1.74 -8.29 -7.87
N LEU A 205 2.22 -9.29 -7.12
CA LEU A 205 1.70 -9.67 -5.80
C LEU A 205 1.86 -8.59 -4.72
N ASP A 206 2.77 -7.62 -4.91
CA ASP A 206 3.02 -6.52 -4.00
C ASP A 206 2.09 -5.31 -4.22
N TRP A 207 1.15 -5.38 -5.18
CA TRP A 207 0.21 -4.29 -5.46
C TRP A 207 -1.01 -4.29 -4.53
N ALA A 208 -1.53 -5.47 -4.18
CA ALA A 208 -2.83 -5.60 -3.53
C ALA A 208 -2.98 -6.89 -2.72
N LEU A 209 -3.88 -6.82 -1.74
CA LEU A 209 -4.45 -7.98 -1.07
C LEU A 209 -5.88 -8.24 -1.60
N ASP A 210 -6.35 -9.48 -1.51
CA ASP A 210 -7.74 -9.88 -1.74
C ASP A 210 -8.67 -9.49 -0.57
N ALA A 211 -9.94 -9.90 -0.64
CA ALA A 211 -10.94 -9.63 0.40
C ALA A 211 -10.62 -10.30 1.75
N GLU A 212 -9.85 -11.40 1.74
CA GLU A 212 -9.39 -12.12 2.92
C GLU A 212 -8.09 -11.53 3.50
N GLY A 213 -7.44 -10.61 2.79
CA GLY A 213 -6.19 -9.96 3.19
C GLY A 213 -4.92 -10.71 2.74
N ARG A 214 -5.00 -11.55 1.71
CA ARG A 214 -3.87 -12.31 1.13
C ARG A 214 -3.35 -11.62 -0.14
N PRO A 215 -2.03 -11.60 -0.40
CA PRO A 215 -1.49 -11.10 -1.67
C PRO A 215 -2.11 -11.81 -2.88
N THR A 216 -2.43 -11.07 -3.95
CA THR A 216 -3.12 -11.62 -5.12
C THR A 216 -2.60 -11.05 -6.43
N ASP A 217 -2.51 -11.91 -7.45
CA ASP A 217 -2.15 -11.54 -8.83
C ASP A 217 -3.37 -11.44 -9.76
N ASP A 218 -4.58 -11.73 -9.27
CA ASP A 218 -5.85 -11.52 -9.97
C ASP A 218 -6.35 -10.08 -9.78
N PRO A 219 -6.51 -9.30 -10.87
CA PRO A 219 -7.11 -7.97 -10.82
C PRO A 219 -8.53 -7.93 -10.24
N SER A 220 -9.30 -9.02 -10.31
CA SER A 220 -10.67 -9.05 -9.76
C SER A 220 -10.65 -9.16 -8.25
N ALA A 221 -9.98 -10.17 -7.68
CA ALA A 221 -9.77 -10.31 -6.24
C ALA A 221 -9.13 -9.04 -5.63
N ALA A 222 -8.13 -8.46 -6.31
CA ALA A 222 -7.48 -7.22 -5.86
C ALA A 222 -8.44 -6.01 -5.76
N LEU A 223 -9.43 -5.90 -6.65
CA LEU A 223 -10.40 -4.81 -6.61
C LEU A 223 -11.38 -4.97 -5.43
N GLU A 224 -11.66 -6.21 -5.02
CA GLU A 224 -12.48 -6.53 -3.85
C GLU A 224 -11.73 -6.41 -2.52
N GLY A 225 -10.40 -6.49 -2.51
CA GLY A 225 -9.57 -6.27 -1.33
C GLY A 225 -9.01 -4.85 -1.18
N VAL A 226 -7.76 -4.74 -0.73
CA VAL A 226 -7.08 -3.49 -0.39
C VAL A 226 -5.77 -3.30 -1.17
N MET A 227 -5.43 -2.05 -1.50
CA MET A 227 -4.17 -1.73 -2.18
C MET A 227 -3.04 -1.64 -1.15
N LEU A 228 -1.88 -2.20 -1.45
CA LEU A 228 -0.72 -2.10 -0.56
C LEU A 228 -0.06 -0.71 -0.70
N PRO A 229 0.36 -0.07 0.41
CA PRO A 229 1.04 1.22 0.38
C PRO A 229 2.49 1.09 -0.09
N MET A 230 3.00 2.14 -0.75
CA MET A 230 4.39 2.15 -1.19
C MET A 230 5.36 2.12 0.01
N GLY A 231 6.43 1.31 -0.08
CA GLY A 231 7.43 1.24 0.99
C GLY A 231 6.88 0.77 2.36
N GLY A 232 5.76 0.04 2.37
CA GLY A 232 5.18 -0.56 3.57
C GLY A 232 4.94 0.46 4.70
N PRO A 233 5.58 0.32 5.88
CA PRO A 233 5.48 1.27 6.99
C PRO A 233 5.77 2.74 6.65
N LYS A 234 6.51 3.04 5.58
CA LYS A 234 6.79 4.43 5.17
C LYS A 234 5.59 5.04 4.49
N GLY A 235 4.99 4.33 3.54
CA GLY A 235 3.61 4.55 3.18
C GLY A 235 2.61 4.17 4.29
N SER A 236 2.98 4.28 5.58
CA SER A 236 2.07 4.13 6.71
C SER A 236 1.76 5.37 7.50
N ALA A 237 2.78 6.13 7.86
CA ALA A 237 2.63 7.17 8.89
C ALA A 237 1.73 8.34 8.45
N LEU A 238 1.10 8.23 7.29
CA LEU A 238 1.23 9.26 6.31
C LEU A 238 -0.13 9.54 5.65
N ALA A 239 -1.05 8.57 5.54
CA ALA A 239 -2.48 8.78 5.24
C ALA A 239 -3.30 8.85 6.50
N ILE A 240 -2.77 8.40 7.63
CA ILE A 240 -3.17 8.91 8.92
C ILE A 240 -2.90 10.42 8.84
N MET A 241 -1.77 10.85 8.29
CA MET A 241 -1.56 12.27 7.96
C MET A 241 -2.56 12.83 6.91
N MET A 242 -2.81 12.21 5.74
CA MET A 242 -3.84 12.72 4.79
C MET A 242 -5.22 12.84 5.41
N ASP A 243 -5.66 11.82 6.13
CA ASP A 243 -7.00 11.71 6.74
C ASP A 243 -7.11 12.59 7.98
N VAL A 244 -6.02 12.79 8.73
CA VAL A 244 -5.91 13.82 9.78
C VAL A 244 -6.04 15.22 9.18
N PHE A 245 -5.30 15.56 8.12
CA PHE A 245 -5.33 16.92 7.54
C PHE A 245 -6.57 17.19 6.67
N SER A 246 -7.08 16.19 5.97
CA SER A 246 -8.13 16.33 4.96
C SER A 246 -9.49 15.80 5.41
N GLY A 247 -9.55 14.87 6.37
CA GLY A 247 -10.78 14.39 6.99
C GLY A 247 -11.01 15.05 8.36
N VAL A 248 -10.26 14.62 9.37
CA VAL A 248 -10.42 15.03 10.78
C VAL A 248 -10.31 16.55 10.96
N LEU A 249 -9.25 17.18 10.46
CA LEU A 249 -9.01 18.63 10.58
C LEU A 249 -10.00 19.47 9.75
N SER A 250 -10.47 18.95 8.61
CA SER A 250 -11.45 19.67 7.78
C SER A 250 -12.86 19.60 8.35
N GLY A 251 -13.16 18.58 9.16
CA GLY A 251 -14.51 18.24 9.58
C GLY A 251 -15.31 17.55 8.48
N SER A 252 -14.65 16.77 7.63
CA SER A 252 -15.28 15.87 6.65
C SER A 252 -15.13 14.41 7.10
N ALA A 253 -15.74 13.48 6.37
CA ALA A 253 -15.57 12.06 6.57
C ALA A 253 -14.09 11.63 6.59
N PHE A 254 -13.79 10.67 7.46
CA PHE A 254 -12.45 10.15 7.74
C PHE A 254 -12.54 8.66 8.10
N ALA A 255 -11.42 7.96 8.29
CA ALA A 255 -11.33 6.57 8.78
C ALA A 255 -12.25 5.55 8.07
N GLY A 256 -12.50 5.72 6.77
CA GLY A 256 -13.27 4.80 5.94
C GLY A 256 -14.71 5.23 5.65
N HIS A 257 -15.14 6.37 6.20
CA HIS A 257 -16.48 6.93 5.97
C HIS A 257 -16.59 7.76 4.67
N VAL A 258 -15.46 8.02 3.99
CA VAL A 258 -15.42 8.75 2.70
C VAL A 258 -16.01 7.89 1.59
N THR A 259 -17.08 8.36 0.94
CA THR A 259 -17.75 7.56 -0.10
C THR A 259 -17.06 7.72 -1.46
N GLY A 260 -16.68 6.57 -2.04
CA GLY A 260 -15.89 6.50 -3.26
C GLY A 260 -16.57 7.15 -4.47
N PRO A 261 -15.80 7.69 -5.44
CA PRO A 261 -16.35 8.41 -6.59
C PRO A 261 -17.12 7.52 -7.59
N TYR A 262 -17.01 6.19 -7.47
CA TYR A 262 -17.77 5.21 -8.26
C TYR A 262 -18.99 4.66 -7.52
N ASP A 263 -19.13 4.94 -6.22
CA ASP A 263 -20.25 4.51 -5.40
C ASP A 263 -21.23 5.69 -5.29
N PRO A 264 -22.42 5.63 -5.91
CA PRO A 264 -23.35 6.75 -5.90
C PRO A 264 -24.38 6.67 -4.76
N SER A 265 -24.23 5.75 -3.79
CA SER A 265 -25.20 5.54 -2.71
C SER A 265 -25.41 6.75 -1.80
N GLN A 266 -24.37 7.56 -1.59
CA GLN A 266 -24.40 8.72 -0.68
C GLN A 266 -23.35 9.79 -1.08
N PRO A 267 -23.44 11.03 -0.53
CA PRO A 267 -22.44 12.08 -0.72
C PRO A 267 -21.01 11.60 -0.39
N SER A 268 -20.01 12.05 -1.14
CA SER A 268 -18.62 11.62 -0.94
C SER A 268 -18.03 12.12 0.37
N ASP A 269 -18.43 13.32 0.80
CA ASP A 269 -17.91 14.05 1.96
C ASP A 269 -16.37 14.01 2.06
N VAL A 270 -15.71 14.26 0.92
CA VAL A 270 -14.26 14.38 0.85
C VAL A 270 -13.87 15.76 1.36
N GLY A 271 -12.83 15.83 2.18
CA GLY A 271 -12.12 17.08 2.42
C GLY A 271 -10.74 17.10 1.75
N HIS A 272 -10.15 18.28 1.66
CA HIS A 272 -8.82 18.53 1.07
C HIS A 272 -8.01 19.42 2.00
N PHE A 273 -6.68 19.34 1.90
CA PHE A 273 -5.78 20.25 2.60
C PHE A 273 -4.77 20.86 1.61
N LEU A 274 -4.74 22.18 1.56
CA LEU A 274 -4.02 22.97 0.54
C LEU A 274 -3.12 23.99 1.23
N VAL A 275 -1.88 24.11 0.77
CA VAL A 275 -0.93 25.11 1.29
C VAL A 275 -0.21 25.77 0.11
N ALA A 276 -0.12 27.10 0.14
CA ALA A 276 0.76 27.89 -0.72
C ALA A 276 1.83 28.59 0.14
N ILE A 277 3.08 28.60 -0.32
CA ILE A 277 4.21 29.22 0.38
C ILE A 277 5.03 30.04 -0.62
N LYS A 278 5.37 31.27 -0.26
CA LYS A 278 6.30 32.11 -1.01
C LYS A 278 7.74 31.57 -0.89
N PRO A 279 8.47 31.33 -2.00
CA PRO A 279 9.87 30.90 -1.96
C PRO A 279 10.81 32.04 -1.55
N ASP A 280 10.45 33.29 -1.81
CA ASP A 280 11.23 34.51 -1.54
C ASP A 280 11.22 34.96 -0.06
N LEU A 281 10.83 34.09 0.86
CA LEU A 281 10.84 34.37 2.30
C LEU A 281 12.23 34.27 2.95
N PHE A 282 13.14 33.51 2.34
CA PHE A 282 14.46 33.20 2.91
C PHE A 282 15.64 33.52 1.97
N MET A 283 15.36 33.80 0.70
CA MET A 283 16.31 34.14 -0.37
C MET A 283 15.57 34.91 -1.46
N SER A 284 16.24 35.41 -2.50
CA SER A 284 15.53 35.99 -3.65
C SER A 284 14.86 34.89 -4.50
N LEU A 285 13.81 35.24 -5.24
CA LEU A 285 13.17 34.29 -6.19
C LEU A 285 14.16 33.81 -7.25
N ASP A 286 15.08 34.67 -7.70
CA ASP A 286 16.10 34.29 -8.69
C ASP A 286 17.16 33.34 -8.11
N GLU A 287 17.58 33.54 -6.86
CA GLU A 287 18.48 32.59 -6.15
C GLU A 287 17.78 31.25 -5.92
N PHE A 288 16.48 31.25 -5.60
CA PHE A 288 15.67 30.04 -5.51
C PHE A 288 15.61 29.29 -6.84
N ARG A 289 15.33 29.99 -7.95
CA ARG A 289 15.29 29.43 -9.31
C ARG A 289 16.62 28.80 -9.71
N GLN A 290 17.73 29.53 -9.50
CA GLN A 290 19.08 29.01 -9.77
C GLN A 290 19.41 27.74 -8.96
N ARG A 291 18.97 27.67 -7.69
CA ARG A 291 19.12 26.46 -6.86
C ARG A 291 18.26 25.30 -7.37
N MET A 292 17.05 25.57 -7.86
CA MET A 292 16.18 24.55 -8.46
C MET A 292 16.77 24.01 -9.77
N ASP A 293 17.35 24.86 -10.62
CA ASP A 293 18.05 24.41 -11.83
C ASP A 293 19.28 23.57 -11.50
N TYR A 294 20.08 23.99 -10.52
CA TYR A 294 21.22 23.19 -10.05
C TYR A 294 20.77 21.83 -9.49
N LEU A 295 19.68 21.78 -8.72
CA LEU A 295 19.11 20.53 -8.23
C LEU A 295 18.65 19.61 -9.38
N TYR A 296 17.93 20.15 -10.36
CA TYR A 296 17.51 19.41 -11.56
C TYR A 296 18.73 18.82 -12.30
N GLN A 297 19.74 19.66 -12.59
CA GLN A 297 20.97 19.25 -13.28
C GLN A 297 21.73 18.16 -12.51
N ARG A 298 21.82 18.28 -11.18
CA ARG A 298 22.48 17.27 -10.32
C ARG A 298 21.74 15.94 -10.26
N VAL A 299 20.40 15.95 -10.31
CA VAL A 299 19.59 14.72 -10.29
C VAL A 299 19.61 14.04 -11.66
N VAL A 300 19.28 14.75 -12.73
CA VAL A 300 19.19 14.20 -14.09
C VAL A 300 20.57 13.83 -14.65
N GLY A 301 21.61 14.56 -14.25
CA GLY A 301 23.02 14.31 -14.59
C GLY A 301 23.78 13.38 -13.63
N SER A 302 23.09 12.69 -12.71
CA SER A 302 23.72 11.70 -11.81
C SER A 302 24.16 10.45 -12.59
N ASP A 303 25.15 9.73 -12.04
CA ASP A 303 25.52 8.40 -12.52
C ASP A 303 24.30 7.48 -12.52
N LYS A 304 24.11 6.75 -13.63
CA LYS A 304 22.94 5.90 -13.87
C LYS A 304 23.17 4.51 -13.30
N ALA A 305 22.12 3.91 -12.73
CA ALA A 305 22.16 2.50 -12.37
C ALA A 305 22.22 1.60 -13.62
N ALA A 306 22.68 0.35 -13.45
CA ALA A 306 22.72 -0.62 -14.54
C ALA A 306 21.32 -0.82 -15.16
N GLY A 307 21.23 -0.69 -16.49
CA GLY A 307 19.96 -0.78 -17.23
C GLY A 307 19.07 0.47 -17.19
N VAL A 308 19.56 1.61 -16.67
CA VAL A 308 18.81 2.88 -16.68
C VAL A 308 19.35 3.82 -17.77
N ASP A 309 18.53 4.08 -18.80
CA ASP A 309 18.92 4.96 -19.92
C ASP A 309 18.88 6.46 -19.56
N ARG A 310 17.92 6.87 -18.72
CA ARG A 310 17.69 8.26 -18.30
C ARG A 310 17.13 8.32 -16.89
N ILE A 311 17.61 9.29 -16.11
CA ILE A 311 16.99 9.71 -14.85
C ILE A 311 16.03 10.86 -15.18
N TYR A 312 14.82 10.82 -14.62
CA TYR A 312 13.82 11.88 -14.78
C TYR A 312 13.65 12.65 -13.47
N PHE A 313 13.41 13.95 -13.57
CA PHE A 313 13.00 14.77 -12.44
C PHE A 313 11.50 14.60 -12.16
N PRO A 314 11.02 14.72 -10.91
CA PRO A 314 9.60 14.52 -10.61
C PRO A 314 8.67 15.49 -11.38
N GLY A 315 7.73 14.90 -12.13
CA GLY A 315 6.79 15.60 -13.02
C GLY A 315 7.26 15.71 -14.47
N GLU A 316 8.53 15.43 -14.76
CA GLU A 316 9.10 15.57 -16.10
C GLU A 316 8.48 14.60 -17.12
N MET A 317 8.18 13.36 -16.70
CA MET A 317 7.53 12.35 -17.57
C MET A 317 6.13 12.79 -18.00
N GLU A 318 5.33 13.30 -17.06
CA GLU A 318 3.99 13.82 -17.28
C GLU A 318 4.02 15.10 -18.15
N GLN A 319 5.02 15.97 -17.94
CA GLN A 319 5.24 17.18 -18.72
C GLN A 319 5.69 16.89 -20.17
N LEU A 320 6.54 15.88 -20.38
CA LEU A 320 6.93 15.43 -21.73
C LEU A 320 5.73 14.79 -22.46
N THR A 321 4.95 13.98 -21.74
CA THR A 321 3.71 13.39 -22.27
C THR A 321 2.68 14.48 -22.63
N GLN A 322 2.59 15.55 -21.84
CA GLN A 322 1.77 16.71 -22.15
C GLN A 322 2.23 17.41 -23.43
N ASP A 323 3.52 17.71 -23.58
CA ASP A 323 4.03 18.34 -24.80
C ASP A 323 3.72 17.50 -26.05
N GLU A 324 3.92 16.18 -25.96
CA GLU A 324 3.60 15.23 -27.03
C GLU A 324 2.11 15.27 -27.37
N ARG A 325 1.23 14.98 -26.41
CA ARG A 325 -0.23 14.91 -26.62
C ARG A 325 -0.87 16.26 -26.96
N GLN A 326 -0.21 17.38 -26.64
CA GLN A 326 -0.63 18.71 -27.07
C GLN A 326 -0.46 18.91 -28.59
N GLY A 327 0.54 18.26 -29.20
CA GLY A 327 0.78 18.26 -30.65
C GLY A 327 0.12 17.09 -31.40
N THR A 328 0.15 15.88 -30.84
CA THR A 328 -0.37 14.66 -31.50
C THR A 328 -1.84 14.37 -31.20
N GLY A 329 -2.39 14.95 -30.13
CA GLY A 329 -3.73 14.66 -29.61
C GLY A 329 -3.73 13.62 -28.47
N ILE A 330 -4.88 13.51 -27.81
CA ILE A 330 -5.11 12.57 -26.71
C ILE A 330 -5.53 11.21 -27.30
N PRO A 331 -4.84 10.10 -26.98
CA PRO A 331 -5.17 8.78 -27.51
C PRO A 331 -6.39 8.16 -26.82
N GLU A 332 -7.48 8.03 -27.56
CA GLU A 332 -8.71 7.34 -27.17
C GLU A 332 -8.79 5.95 -27.83
N TYR A 333 -9.38 4.98 -27.12
CA TYR A 333 -9.50 3.59 -27.57
C TYR A 333 -10.93 3.31 -28.05
N HIS A 334 -11.09 2.94 -29.33
CA HIS A 334 -12.39 2.60 -29.91
C HIS A 334 -12.60 1.08 -29.96
N THR A 335 -13.55 0.59 -29.17
CA THR A 335 -14.14 -0.74 -29.43
C THR A 335 -15.13 -0.62 -30.59
N ILE A 336 -14.71 -1.03 -31.79
CA ILE A 336 -15.62 -1.11 -32.95
C ILE A 336 -16.60 -2.26 -32.71
N ARG A 337 -17.85 -1.94 -32.35
CA ARG A 337 -18.97 -2.88 -32.44
C ARG A 337 -19.76 -2.58 -33.70
N ASP A 338 -19.44 -3.27 -34.78
CA ASP A 338 -20.20 -3.16 -36.01
C ASP A 338 -21.65 -3.64 -35.80
N ARG A 339 -22.57 -2.72 -36.04
CA ARG A 339 -24.00 -2.98 -36.24
C ARG A 339 -24.53 -2.05 -37.34
N GLY A 340 -24.03 -2.25 -38.55
CA GLY A 340 -24.79 -2.02 -39.77
C GLY A 340 -25.20 -0.57 -40.06
N GLY A 341 -24.35 0.14 -40.78
CA GLY A 341 -24.84 0.99 -41.88
C GLY A 341 -25.73 2.18 -41.53
N ARG A 342 -25.36 2.99 -40.52
CA ARG A 342 -25.61 4.45 -40.54
C ARG A 342 -24.75 5.16 -39.48
N GLY A 343 -23.94 6.12 -39.92
CA GLY A 343 -23.02 6.86 -39.06
C GLY A 343 -23.75 7.54 -37.89
N ARG A 344 -23.54 7.02 -36.68
CA ARG A 344 -23.83 7.68 -35.41
C ARG A 344 -22.59 7.60 -34.54
N LEU A 345 -22.14 8.78 -34.10
CA LEU A 345 -21.22 8.95 -32.99
C LEU A 345 -21.64 8.00 -31.84
N ILE A 346 -20.70 7.24 -31.26
CA ILE A 346 -21.02 6.25 -30.24
C ILE A 346 -21.66 6.95 -29.03
N VAL A 347 -22.98 6.79 -28.92
CA VAL A 347 -23.75 7.23 -27.75
C VAL A 347 -23.42 6.26 -26.62
N PHE A 348 -22.88 6.76 -25.51
CA PHE A 348 -22.85 6.04 -24.25
C PHE A 348 -24.30 5.71 -23.85
N ASN A 349 -24.73 4.48 -24.16
CA ASN A 349 -26.13 4.08 -24.04
C ASN A 349 -26.51 3.88 -22.57
N ALA A 350 -27.07 4.93 -21.96
CA ALA A 350 -27.66 4.88 -20.63
C ALA A 350 -29.05 4.23 -20.68
N LYS A 351 -29.10 2.89 -20.86
CA LYS A 351 -30.26 2.06 -20.53
C LYS A 351 -29.82 0.78 -19.84
N SER A 352 -30.46 0.49 -18.72
CA SER A 352 -30.21 -0.61 -17.80
C SER A 352 -30.44 -1.99 -18.43
N PRO A 353 -29.84 -3.06 -17.89
CA PRO A 353 -30.52 -4.33 -17.76
C PRO A 353 -31.47 -4.28 -16.54
N GLU A 354 -32.74 -4.60 -16.76
CA GLU A 354 -33.68 -4.88 -15.67
C GLU A 354 -33.31 -6.21 -15.00
N ILE A 355 -33.26 -6.26 -13.67
CA ILE A 355 -33.26 -7.52 -12.92
C ILE A 355 -34.66 -7.69 -12.33
N SER A 356 -35.55 -8.32 -13.10
CA SER A 356 -36.84 -8.78 -12.61
C SER A 356 -36.68 -10.18 -12.00
N GLY A 357 -36.38 -10.22 -10.70
CA GLY A 357 -36.44 -11.44 -9.88
C GLY A 357 -37.45 -11.23 -8.76
N ASP A 358 -38.42 -12.14 -8.63
CA ASP A 358 -39.51 -12.01 -7.65
C ASP A 358 -39.02 -12.36 -6.24
N VAL A 359 -38.78 -11.33 -5.42
CA VAL A 359 -38.29 -11.50 -4.04
C VAL A 359 -39.48 -11.70 -3.09
N ARG A 360 -40.05 -12.90 -3.10
CA ARG A 360 -41.15 -13.27 -2.17
C ARG A 360 -40.99 -14.55 -1.36
N ASP A 361 -40.09 -15.45 -1.73
CA ASP A 361 -39.85 -16.72 -1.00
C ASP A 361 -38.41 -16.87 -0.47
N LEU A 362 -37.92 -15.85 0.26
CA LEU A 362 -36.75 -15.99 1.13
C LEU A 362 -37.17 -15.76 2.59
N HIS A 363 -37.63 -16.83 3.24
CA HIS A 363 -37.79 -16.85 4.69
C HIS A 363 -36.42 -16.68 5.35
N ALA A 364 -36.20 -15.53 5.98
CA ALA A 364 -35.05 -15.31 6.84
C ALA A 364 -35.13 -16.24 8.05
N VAL A 365 -34.29 -17.29 8.08
CA VAL A 365 -33.98 -18.01 9.30
C VAL A 365 -33.16 -17.08 10.17
N ALA A 366 -33.72 -16.61 11.28
CA ALA A 366 -33.01 -15.77 12.23
C ALA A 366 -31.76 -16.51 12.75
N PRO A 367 -30.60 -15.86 12.87
CA PRO A 367 -29.46 -16.44 13.58
C PRO A 367 -29.87 -16.78 15.01
N SER A 368 -29.54 -17.99 15.48
CA SER A 368 -29.77 -18.34 16.87
C SER A 368 -28.82 -17.53 17.76
N ASP A 369 -29.36 -16.73 18.69
CA ASP A 369 -28.61 -16.02 19.74
C ASP A 369 -28.00 -16.96 20.82
N GLN A 370 -27.52 -18.15 20.41
CA GLN A 370 -26.67 -18.97 21.23
C GLN A 370 -25.21 -18.61 20.97
N PRO A 371 -24.43 -18.20 21.99
CA PRO A 371 -23.00 -17.99 21.83
C PRO A 371 -22.33 -19.30 21.41
N MET A 372 -21.50 -19.26 20.37
CA MET A 372 -20.69 -20.42 19.99
C MET A 372 -19.80 -20.83 21.16
N GLN A 373 -20.07 -22.01 21.74
CA GLN A 373 -19.19 -22.59 22.73
C GLN A 373 -17.83 -22.88 22.09
N ILE A 374 -16.78 -22.25 22.63
CA ILE A 374 -15.40 -22.68 22.39
C ILE A 374 -15.30 -24.11 22.94
N ARG A 375 -15.18 -25.08 22.04
CA ARG A 375 -15.09 -26.48 22.42
C ARG A 375 -13.70 -26.73 23.00
N ASP A 376 -13.63 -27.15 24.26
CA ASP A 376 -12.42 -27.72 24.82
C ASP A 376 -12.02 -28.95 23.98
N THR A 377 -10.83 -28.89 23.39
CA THR A 377 -10.33 -29.95 22.50
C THR A 377 -9.89 -31.20 23.26
N GLY A 378 -9.50 -31.06 24.54
CA GLY A 378 -9.17 -32.17 25.44
C GLY A 378 -8.40 -33.32 24.77
N SER A 379 -8.97 -34.52 24.84
CA SER A 379 -8.47 -35.76 24.24
C SER A 379 -9.23 -36.21 22.98
N LYS A 380 -9.85 -35.27 22.24
CA LYS A 380 -10.58 -35.55 21.00
C LYS A 380 -9.74 -35.19 19.76
N PRO A 381 -10.02 -35.80 18.59
CA PRO A 381 -9.20 -35.62 17.40
C PRO A 381 -9.08 -34.14 17.02
N SER A 382 -7.87 -33.81 16.60
CA SER A 382 -7.46 -32.52 16.08
C SER A 382 -8.34 -32.06 14.90
N GLY A 383 -8.41 -30.75 14.67
CA GLY A 383 -9.25 -30.21 13.59
C GLY A 383 -8.80 -30.72 12.21
N PRO A 384 -9.70 -30.82 11.21
CA PRO A 384 -9.44 -31.54 9.96
C PRO A 384 -8.32 -30.94 9.08
N TYR A 385 -7.83 -29.74 9.40
CA TYR A 385 -6.59 -29.18 8.87
C TYR A 385 -5.33 -29.90 9.35
N TYR A 386 -5.24 -30.17 10.66
CA TYR A 386 -4.13 -30.88 11.26
C TYR A 386 -4.07 -32.31 10.69
N ASP A 387 -5.18 -33.04 10.75
CA ASP A 387 -5.27 -34.44 10.32
C ASP A 387 -4.86 -34.66 8.84
N LYS A 388 -5.03 -33.64 7.98
CA LYS A 388 -4.67 -33.71 6.55
C LYS A 388 -3.29 -33.13 6.20
N ASN A 389 -2.61 -32.46 7.14
CA ASN A 389 -1.27 -31.89 6.92
C ASN A 389 -0.22 -32.47 7.88
N VAL A 390 -0.59 -33.22 8.92
CA VAL A 390 0.34 -33.85 9.85
C VAL A 390 1.14 -34.96 9.16
N ASP A 391 2.46 -34.85 9.18
CA ASP A 391 3.39 -35.83 8.61
C ASP A 391 3.94 -36.71 9.74
N ASN A 392 3.25 -37.83 9.97
CA ASN A 392 3.62 -38.86 10.95
C ASN A 392 4.60 -39.90 10.38
N GLU A 393 4.94 -39.84 9.07
CA GLU A 393 5.82 -40.82 8.41
C GLU A 393 7.30 -40.40 8.46
N ALA A 394 7.58 -39.11 8.67
CA ALA A 394 8.92 -38.57 8.78
C ALA A 394 9.71 -39.13 9.98
N THR A 395 10.91 -39.67 9.71
CA THR A 395 11.83 -40.10 10.77
C THR A 395 12.35 -38.91 11.57
N LEU A 396 12.81 -39.13 12.81
CA LEU A 396 13.38 -38.07 13.66
C LEU A 396 14.48 -37.27 12.93
N LYS A 397 15.36 -37.96 12.21
CA LYS A 397 16.39 -37.36 11.36
C LYS A 397 15.81 -36.42 10.30
N GLN A 398 14.85 -36.90 9.52
CA GLN A 398 14.15 -36.09 8.52
C GLN A 398 13.37 -34.92 9.14
N LYS A 399 12.87 -35.08 10.37
CA LYS A 399 12.23 -33.99 11.11
C LYS A 399 13.24 -32.91 11.50
N VAL A 400 14.42 -33.28 11.98
CA VAL A 400 15.44 -32.31 12.42
C VAL A 400 16.17 -31.66 11.25
N GLU A 401 16.60 -32.43 10.25
CA GLU A 401 17.29 -31.91 9.06
C GLU A 401 16.45 -30.82 8.37
N ALA A 402 15.17 -31.09 8.12
CA ALA A 402 14.31 -30.14 7.41
C ALA A 402 14.00 -28.86 8.20
N VAL A 403 13.80 -28.93 9.53
CA VAL A 403 13.59 -27.72 10.33
C VAL A 403 14.89 -26.95 10.55
N THR A 404 16.04 -27.63 10.65
CA THR A 404 17.33 -26.94 10.79
C THR A 404 17.78 -26.29 9.49
N GLU A 405 17.46 -26.86 8.33
CA GLU A 405 17.60 -26.24 7.00
C GLU A 405 16.71 -24.99 6.87
N PHE A 406 15.41 -25.11 7.16
CA PHE A 406 14.49 -23.97 7.15
C PHE A 406 14.96 -22.83 8.08
N VAL A 407 15.39 -23.15 9.30
CA VAL A 407 15.94 -22.15 10.23
C VAL A 407 17.29 -21.60 9.76
N SER A 408 18.06 -22.32 8.93
CA SER A 408 19.28 -21.78 8.30
C SER A 408 18.98 -20.78 7.18
N SER A 409 17.86 -20.93 6.47
CA SER A 409 17.42 -19.92 5.48
C SER A 409 16.86 -18.66 6.16
N CYS A 410 16.34 -18.80 7.38
CA CYS A 410 15.86 -17.69 8.21
C CYS A 410 17.02 -16.97 8.94
N LYS A 411 17.44 -15.80 8.45
CA LYS A 411 18.48 -14.97 9.11
C LYS A 411 18.11 -14.50 10.53
N PHE A 412 16.81 -14.38 10.83
CA PHE A 412 16.30 -13.86 12.09
C PHE A 412 15.13 -14.71 12.59
N GLY A 413 15.00 -14.83 13.92
CA GLY A 413 13.83 -15.40 14.59
C GLY A 413 13.22 -14.40 15.58
N MET A 414 11.95 -14.59 15.91
CA MET A 414 11.24 -13.79 16.91
C MET A 414 11.32 -14.49 18.27
N MET A 415 12.18 -13.97 19.15
CA MET A 415 12.32 -14.43 20.53
C MET A 415 11.22 -13.82 21.40
N THR A 416 10.39 -14.68 21.98
CA THR A 416 9.29 -14.32 22.89
C THR A 416 9.67 -14.73 24.31
N THR A 417 9.56 -13.76 25.21
CA THR A 417 9.85 -13.88 26.64
C THR A 417 8.69 -13.31 27.45
N ARG A 418 8.71 -13.45 28.78
CA ARG A 418 7.70 -12.89 29.69
C ARG A 418 8.22 -11.64 30.38
N ASN A 419 7.48 -10.54 30.30
CA ASN A 419 7.76 -9.35 31.09
C ASN A 419 7.39 -9.60 32.56
N PRO A 420 8.33 -9.47 33.52
CA PRO A 420 8.09 -9.88 34.92
C PRO A 420 7.15 -8.93 35.68
N THR A 421 7.02 -7.67 35.23
CA THR A 421 6.17 -6.67 35.90
C THR A 421 4.71 -6.74 35.44
N THR A 422 4.49 -6.97 34.15
CA THR A 422 3.15 -6.96 33.53
C THR A 422 2.58 -8.35 33.24
N ASN A 423 3.41 -9.40 33.38
CA ASN A 423 3.10 -10.78 32.98
C ASN A 423 2.73 -10.94 31.49
N THR A 424 3.00 -9.93 30.65
CA THR A 424 2.73 -9.98 29.21
C THR A 424 3.86 -10.69 28.47
N LEU A 425 3.52 -11.40 27.39
CA LEU A 425 4.51 -11.90 26.45
C LEU A 425 5.02 -10.76 25.57
N VAL A 426 6.33 -10.69 25.36
CA VAL A 426 6.97 -9.64 24.54
C VAL A 426 7.95 -10.29 23.56
N SER A 427 7.65 -10.16 22.27
CA SER A 427 8.42 -10.74 21.17
C SER A 427 9.37 -9.72 20.54
N ARG A 428 10.59 -10.14 20.20
CA ARG A 428 11.60 -9.28 19.55
C ARG A 428 12.44 -10.05 18.53
N CYS A 429 12.84 -9.37 17.46
CA CYS A 429 13.69 -9.93 16.41
C CYS A 429 15.12 -10.16 16.95
N MET A 430 15.65 -11.37 16.75
CA MET A 430 16.99 -11.78 17.16
C MET A 430 17.68 -12.50 16.00
N ALA A 431 18.94 -12.15 15.72
CA ALA A 431 19.77 -12.82 14.72
C ALA A 431 20.39 -14.10 15.31
N ILE A 432 20.31 -15.22 14.59
CA ILE A 432 20.98 -16.45 15.01
C ILE A 432 22.50 -16.24 14.91
N ALA A 433 23.20 -16.37 16.03
CA ALA A 433 24.66 -16.33 16.11
C ALA A 433 25.29 -17.72 15.94
N GLY A 434 24.54 -18.79 16.22
CA GLY A 434 24.97 -20.17 16.01
C GLY A 434 23.92 -21.20 16.38
N LYS A 435 24.27 -22.48 16.22
CA LYS A 435 23.46 -23.63 16.61
C LYS A 435 24.31 -24.63 17.39
N GLU A 436 23.70 -25.32 18.34
CA GLU A 436 24.28 -26.41 19.13
C GLU A 436 23.28 -27.59 19.21
N GLY A 437 23.56 -28.62 20.03
CA GLY A 437 22.64 -29.73 20.27
C GLY A 437 22.22 -30.46 18.98
N ASN A 438 23.19 -30.76 18.11
CA ASN A 438 22.97 -31.33 16.78
C ASN A 438 22.00 -30.50 15.91
N GLY A 439 22.05 -29.17 16.05
CA GLY A 439 21.34 -28.19 15.23
C GLY A 439 20.07 -27.61 15.85
N LEU A 440 19.53 -28.24 16.91
CA LEU A 440 18.27 -27.84 17.54
C LEU A 440 18.41 -26.74 18.59
N ASP A 441 19.56 -26.57 19.23
CA ASP A 441 19.76 -25.54 20.26
C ASP A 441 20.21 -24.23 19.60
N LEU A 442 19.55 -23.11 19.91
CA LEU A 442 19.71 -21.85 19.20
C LEU A 442 20.54 -20.85 20.03
N ILE A 443 21.56 -20.27 19.41
CA ILE A 443 22.50 -19.35 20.06
C ILE A 443 22.29 -17.94 19.52
N PHE A 444 22.21 -16.96 20.42
CA PHE A 444 22.03 -15.54 20.11
C PHE A 444 23.01 -14.68 20.90
N THR A 445 23.49 -13.59 20.31
CA THR A 445 24.30 -12.56 21.00
C THR A 445 23.40 -11.40 21.47
N THR A 446 23.63 -10.87 22.67
CA THR A 446 22.96 -9.65 23.16
C THR A 446 23.91 -8.79 24.01
N ASN A 447 23.51 -7.54 24.24
CA ASN A 447 24.04 -6.74 25.34
C ASN A 447 23.45 -7.26 26.68
N THR A 448 24.29 -7.33 27.73
CA THR A 448 23.97 -7.65 29.14
C THR A 448 23.07 -6.61 29.81
N GLU A 449 23.11 -5.37 29.34
CA GLU A 449 22.28 -4.25 29.79
C GLU A 449 21.03 -4.15 28.89
N SER A 450 20.17 -5.16 28.96
CA SER A 450 18.97 -5.19 28.13
C SER A 450 17.80 -5.80 28.88
N HIS A 451 16.59 -5.21 28.79
CA HIS A 451 15.40 -5.73 29.47
C HIS A 451 15.17 -7.23 29.22
N LYS A 452 15.56 -7.76 28.05
CA LYS A 452 15.50 -9.20 27.76
C LYS A 452 16.34 -10.06 28.72
N THR A 453 17.51 -9.62 29.16
CA THR A 453 18.31 -10.41 30.11
C THR A 453 17.69 -10.45 31.50
N ASP A 454 16.86 -9.47 31.87
CA ASP A 454 16.15 -9.48 33.16
C ASP A 454 14.86 -10.29 33.08
N GLU A 455 14.14 -10.21 31.96
CA GLU A 455 13.03 -11.12 31.65
C GLU A 455 13.48 -12.60 31.71
N LEU A 456 14.58 -12.96 31.03
CA LEU A 456 15.08 -14.33 30.96
C LEU A 456 15.66 -14.86 32.29
N LYS A 457 16.14 -13.98 33.19
CA LYS A 457 16.55 -14.36 34.55
C LYS A 457 15.33 -14.71 35.43
N MET A 458 14.17 -14.08 35.16
CA MET A 458 12.95 -14.26 35.95
C MET A 458 12.07 -15.40 35.43
N ASP A 459 11.95 -15.54 34.10
CA ASP A 459 11.28 -16.65 33.44
C ASP A 459 12.16 -17.15 32.26
N PRO A 460 12.88 -18.27 32.42
CA PRO A 460 13.73 -18.82 31.37
C PRO A 460 12.93 -19.53 30.26
N ASN A 461 11.61 -19.68 30.40
CA ASN A 461 10.79 -20.31 29.36
C ASN A 461 10.64 -19.35 28.18
N THR A 462 11.08 -19.78 27.00
CA THR A 462 11.05 -18.97 25.78
C THR A 462 10.43 -19.70 24.61
N ASN A 463 9.95 -18.91 23.64
CA ASN A 463 9.62 -19.40 22.32
C ASN A 463 10.40 -18.62 21.26
N ILE A 464 11.03 -19.32 20.32
CA ILE A 464 11.62 -18.73 19.11
C ILE A 464 10.78 -19.13 17.91
N SER A 465 10.21 -18.17 17.21
CA SER A 465 9.44 -18.42 15.98
C SER A 465 10.15 -17.91 14.72
N PHE A 466 9.96 -18.64 13.64
CA PHE A 466 10.49 -18.40 12.29
C PHE A 466 9.36 -18.48 11.27
N TYR A 467 9.40 -17.63 10.25
CA TYR A 467 8.41 -17.57 9.18
C TYR A 467 9.06 -17.04 7.88
N ASP A 468 8.67 -17.58 6.74
CA ASP A 468 9.09 -17.09 5.41
C ASP A 468 7.91 -16.67 4.53
N SER A 469 8.21 -15.94 3.44
CA SER A 469 7.20 -15.49 2.47
C SER A 469 6.56 -16.60 1.64
N SER A 470 7.06 -17.84 1.73
CA SER A 470 6.45 -19.00 1.08
C SER A 470 5.36 -19.66 1.93
N GLY A 471 5.23 -19.26 3.20
CA GLY A 471 4.25 -19.77 4.17
C GLY A 471 4.81 -20.85 5.10
N GLN A 472 6.12 -21.12 5.04
CA GLN A 472 6.78 -22.05 5.96
C GLN A 472 7.01 -21.37 7.32
N TRP A 473 6.95 -22.15 8.39
CA TRP A 473 7.16 -21.64 9.74
C TRP A 473 7.67 -22.71 10.70
N ALA A 474 8.33 -22.27 11.77
CA ALA A 474 8.77 -23.12 12.86
C ALA A 474 8.65 -22.38 14.20
N SER A 475 8.36 -23.12 15.26
CA SER A 475 8.16 -22.65 16.62
C SER A 475 8.93 -23.56 17.57
N PHE A 476 9.99 -23.03 18.17
CA PHE A 476 10.86 -23.72 19.11
C PHE A 476 10.49 -23.27 20.52
N ALA A 477 9.99 -24.17 21.37
CA ALA A 477 9.84 -23.92 22.79
C ALA A 477 11.07 -24.46 23.54
N GLY A 478 11.61 -23.72 24.51
CA GLY A 478 12.82 -24.14 25.23
C GLY A 478 13.20 -23.23 26.39
N ASP A 479 14.15 -23.69 27.19
CA ASP A 479 14.69 -22.95 28.33
C ASP A 479 15.92 -22.13 27.89
N THR A 480 16.07 -20.90 28.38
CA THR A 480 17.29 -20.10 28.16
C THR A 480 18.27 -20.15 29.31
N THR A 481 19.56 -20.17 28.98
CA THR A 481 20.64 -19.66 29.85
C THR A 481 21.29 -18.42 29.26
N ILE A 482 21.93 -17.62 30.12
CA ILE A 482 22.74 -16.46 29.72
C ILE A 482 24.19 -16.77 30.09
N GLU A 483 25.06 -16.87 29.09
CA GLU A 483 26.48 -17.15 29.27
C GLU A 483 27.31 -15.87 29.09
N THR A 484 28.18 -15.58 30.06
CA THR A 484 29.10 -14.42 30.04
C THR A 484 30.58 -14.82 29.90
N ASP A 485 30.85 -16.12 29.78
CA ASP A 485 32.18 -16.68 29.51
C ASP A 485 32.74 -16.14 28.18
N ARG A 486 33.97 -15.61 28.24
CA ARG A 486 34.59 -14.92 27.10
C ARG A 486 35.00 -15.87 25.97
N ASP A 487 35.35 -17.11 26.27
CA ASP A 487 35.75 -18.07 25.24
C ASP A 487 34.53 -18.68 24.55
N VAL A 488 33.41 -18.83 25.26
CA VAL A 488 32.10 -19.11 24.65
C VAL A 488 31.63 -17.95 23.75
N ILE A 489 31.81 -16.70 24.18
CA ILE A 489 31.45 -15.52 23.37
C ILE A 489 32.29 -15.46 22.08
N LYS A 490 33.62 -15.65 22.17
CA LYS A 490 34.51 -15.66 21.00
C LYS A 490 34.10 -16.67 19.93
N LYS A 491 33.57 -17.85 20.33
CA LYS A 491 33.09 -18.89 19.41
C LYS A 491 31.91 -18.42 18.54
N TYR A 492 31.09 -17.50 19.03
CA TYR A 492 29.86 -17.01 18.38
C TYR A 492 29.90 -15.53 18.02
N TYR A 493 31.05 -14.88 18.19
CA TYR A 493 31.23 -13.48 17.88
C TYR A 493 31.31 -13.23 16.38
N SER A 494 30.66 -12.16 15.92
CA SER A 494 30.85 -11.62 14.58
C SER A 494 31.38 -10.18 14.69
N PRO A 495 32.41 -9.78 13.92
CA PRO A 495 32.89 -8.39 13.88
C PRO A 495 31.79 -7.35 13.58
N THR A 496 30.68 -7.77 12.95
CA THR A 496 29.52 -6.91 12.71
C THR A 496 28.83 -6.44 14.00
N LEU A 497 29.05 -7.08 15.16
CA LEU A 497 28.52 -6.63 16.45
C LEU A 497 29.03 -5.24 16.87
N LYS A 498 30.25 -4.84 16.47
CA LYS A 498 30.80 -3.51 16.76
C LYS A 498 29.85 -2.39 16.30
N ALA A 499 29.23 -2.55 15.14
CA ALA A 499 28.29 -1.57 14.57
C ALA A 499 26.98 -1.43 15.37
N TRP A 500 26.65 -2.38 16.25
CA TRP A 500 25.41 -2.37 17.04
C TRP A 500 25.62 -2.00 18.51
N LEU A 501 26.83 -2.18 19.04
CA LEU A 501 27.20 -1.86 20.43
C LEU A 501 27.83 -0.47 20.58
N GLY A 502 28.56 -0.02 19.55
CA GLY A 502 29.35 1.21 19.59
C GLY A 502 30.57 1.12 20.51
N ASP A 503 31.55 1.99 20.26
CA ASP A 503 32.70 2.22 21.13
C ASP A 503 32.36 3.39 22.08
N LEU A 504 32.54 3.18 23.39
CA LEU A 504 32.32 4.25 24.40
C LEU A 504 33.57 5.12 24.62
N GLY A 505 34.72 4.77 24.05
CA GLY A 505 35.97 5.53 24.16
C GLY A 505 36.70 5.38 25.49
N ASP A 506 36.29 4.43 26.34
CA ASP A 506 36.89 4.15 27.66
C ASP A 506 37.97 3.06 27.64
N GLY A 507 38.23 2.45 26.47
CA GLY A 507 39.21 1.38 26.28
C GLY A 507 38.77 0.00 26.76
N VAL A 508 37.50 -0.17 27.17
CA VAL A 508 36.93 -1.43 27.66
C VAL A 508 35.67 -1.82 26.86
N HIS A 509 34.85 -0.84 26.50
CA HIS A 509 33.56 -1.03 25.84
C HIS A 509 33.63 -0.68 24.34
N ASP A 510 34.44 -1.42 23.58
CA ASP A 510 34.78 -1.18 22.17
C ASP A 510 33.99 -2.04 21.14
N GLY A 511 33.02 -2.83 21.63
CA GLY A 511 32.25 -3.81 20.86
C GLY A 511 33.05 -5.03 20.36
N SER A 512 34.30 -5.23 20.78
CA SER A 512 35.09 -6.45 20.48
C SER A 512 34.50 -7.68 21.13
N GLU A 513 35.02 -8.85 20.76
CA GLU A 513 34.80 -10.12 21.42
C GLU A 513 35.15 -10.12 22.93
N ASN A 514 35.90 -9.13 23.41
CA ASN A 514 36.26 -8.95 24.81
C ASN A 514 35.36 -7.93 25.55
N ASP A 515 34.51 -7.17 24.85
CA ASP A 515 33.63 -6.16 25.45
C ASP A 515 32.70 -6.82 26.50
N PRO A 516 32.77 -6.39 27.78
CA PRO A 516 32.06 -7.06 28.87
C PRO A 516 30.53 -6.97 28.72
N ARG A 517 30.02 -6.02 27.93
CA ARG A 517 28.59 -5.90 27.62
C ARG A 517 28.06 -7.06 26.78
N ILE A 518 28.92 -7.81 26.08
CA ILE A 518 28.45 -8.94 25.26
C ILE A 518 28.16 -10.15 26.15
N CYS A 519 27.01 -10.78 25.94
CA CYS A 519 26.70 -12.12 26.44
C CYS A 519 25.95 -12.95 25.39
N ILE A 520 25.92 -14.26 25.62
CA ILE A 520 25.19 -15.23 24.80
C ILE A 520 23.88 -15.59 25.49
N ILE A 521 22.77 -15.55 24.76
CA ILE A 521 21.55 -16.27 25.12
C ILE A 521 21.57 -17.61 24.39
N ARG A 522 21.50 -18.70 25.18
CA ARG A 522 21.46 -20.08 24.71
C ARG A 522 20.06 -20.62 24.93
N VAL A 523 19.30 -20.87 23.86
CA VAL A 523 18.00 -21.54 23.94
C VAL A 523 18.22 -23.04 23.83
N LYS A 524 17.98 -23.76 24.93
CA LYS A 524 17.97 -25.21 24.99
C LYS A 524 16.57 -25.70 24.66
N THR A 525 16.40 -26.18 23.44
CA THR A 525 15.11 -26.60 22.89
C THR A 525 14.50 -27.77 23.67
N LYS A 526 13.20 -27.68 23.93
CA LYS A 526 12.37 -28.75 24.49
C LYS A 526 11.49 -29.36 23.41
N SER A 527 10.77 -28.56 22.63
CA SER A 527 9.96 -29.05 21.52
C SER A 527 9.98 -28.11 20.33
N VAL A 528 9.67 -28.66 19.16
CA VAL A 528 9.58 -27.90 17.91
C VAL A 528 8.31 -28.29 17.17
N THR A 529 7.44 -27.32 16.89
CA THR A 529 6.32 -27.50 15.95
C THR A 529 6.58 -26.66 14.72
N TYR A 530 6.45 -27.24 13.53
CA TYR A 530 6.79 -26.52 12.30
C TYR A 530 6.00 -27.05 11.09
N ALA A 531 5.88 -26.22 10.06
CA ALA A 531 5.30 -26.59 8.78
C ALA A 531 6.21 -26.18 7.62
N ILE A 532 6.59 -27.14 6.79
CA ILE A 532 7.37 -26.94 5.56
C ILE A 532 6.56 -27.32 4.32
N THR A 533 6.93 -26.78 3.16
CA THR A 533 6.20 -27.00 1.90
C THR A 533 6.90 -28.05 1.03
N ASP A 534 6.19 -29.10 0.64
CA ASP A 534 6.66 -30.14 -0.29
C ASP A 534 6.16 -29.94 -1.74
N LYS A 535 5.10 -29.15 -1.92
CA LYS A 535 4.49 -28.83 -3.22
C LYS A 535 4.95 -27.47 -3.75
N THR A 536 5.20 -27.42 -5.06
CA THR A 536 5.45 -26.17 -5.79
C THR A 536 4.27 -25.19 -5.62
N VAL A 537 4.51 -23.89 -5.85
CA VAL A 537 3.48 -22.85 -5.71
C VAL A 537 2.22 -23.18 -6.52
N LEU A 538 2.38 -23.71 -7.73
CA LEU A 538 1.27 -24.19 -8.58
C LEU A 538 0.55 -25.40 -7.99
N GLY A 539 1.29 -26.38 -7.45
CA GLY A 539 0.71 -27.57 -6.81
C GLY A 539 -0.11 -27.23 -5.56
N ARG A 540 0.33 -26.26 -4.76
CA ARG A 540 -0.43 -25.76 -3.59
C ARG A 540 -1.70 -25.02 -4.02
N ALA A 541 -1.63 -24.18 -5.06
CA ALA A 541 -2.82 -23.51 -5.60
C ALA A 541 -3.86 -24.52 -6.12
N ALA A 542 -3.44 -25.60 -6.78
CA ALA A 542 -4.33 -26.65 -7.27
C ALA A 542 -5.06 -27.39 -6.13
N GLU A 543 -4.37 -27.70 -5.02
CA GLU A 543 -4.99 -28.34 -3.84
C GLU A 543 -5.99 -27.42 -3.13
N VAL A 544 -5.68 -26.13 -2.99
CA VAL A 544 -6.59 -25.14 -2.40
C VAL A 544 -7.83 -24.95 -3.29
N ALA A 545 -7.64 -24.85 -4.60
CA ALA A 545 -8.75 -24.77 -5.56
C ALA A 545 -9.63 -26.03 -5.51
N LYS A 546 -9.02 -27.22 -5.51
CA LYS A 546 -9.73 -28.50 -5.36
C LYS A 546 -10.55 -28.52 -4.06
N GLY A 547 -9.92 -28.22 -2.92
CA GLY A 547 -10.61 -28.22 -1.62
C GLY A 547 -11.75 -27.20 -1.52
N THR A 548 -11.61 -26.04 -2.17
CA THR A 548 -12.68 -25.04 -2.26
C THR A 548 -13.88 -25.54 -3.08
N ILE A 549 -13.65 -26.41 -4.09
CA ILE A 549 -14.69 -26.99 -4.93
C ILE A 549 -15.33 -28.23 -4.28
N THR A 550 -14.54 -29.08 -3.63
CA THR A 550 -15.02 -30.37 -3.08
C THR A 550 -15.42 -30.32 -1.60
N GLY A 551 -15.09 -29.23 -0.90
CA GLY A 551 -15.22 -29.15 0.57
C GLY A 551 -14.17 -29.96 1.33
N GLU A 552 -13.24 -30.64 0.63
CA GLU A 552 -12.11 -31.30 1.28
C GLU A 552 -11.11 -30.27 1.79
N VAL A 553 -10.54 -30.50 2.97
CA VAL A 553 -9.40 -29.71 3.43
C VAL A 553 -8.20 -29.89 2.47
N ALA A 554 -7.43 -28.83 2.23
CA ALA A 554 -6.25 -28.88 1.37
C ALA A 554 -5.03 -29.46 2.11
N GLY A 555 -4.32 -30.41 1.48
CA GLY A 555 -3.02 -30.90 1.93
C GLY A 555 -1.90 -30.12 1.25
N VAL A 556 -1.42 -29.06 1.91
CA VAL A 556 -0.54 -28.03 1.31
C VAL A 556 0.81 -27.89 2.00
N ASN A 557 0.94 -28.41 3.23
CA ASN A 557 2.14 -28.35 4.05
C ASN A 557 2.38 -29.72 4.72
N LYS A 558 3.63 -29.99 5.10
CA LYS A 558 3.99 -31.03 6.06
C LYS A 558 4.14 -30.40 7.43
N LEU A 559 3.08 -30.49 8.23
CA LEU A 559 3.07 -30.11 9.64
C LEU A 559 3.73 -31.24 10.45
N ARG A 560 4.75 -30.90 11.23
CA ARG A 560 5.54 -31.84 12.01
C ARG A 560 5.77 -31.32 13.42
N GLU A 561 5.88 -32.27 14.34
CA GLU A 561 6.25 -32.01 15.73
C GLU A 561 7.48 -32.85 16.09
N ILE A 562 8.39 -32.24 16.85
CA ILE A 562 9.51 -32.86 17.54
C ILE A 562 9.24 -32.69 19.03
N SER A 563 8.82 -33.79 19.67
CA SER A 563 8.50 -33.86 21.10
C SER A 563 9.73 -33.77 22.00
N GLU A 564 9.54 -33.51 23.30
CA GLU A 564 10.66 -33.43 24.26
C GLU A 564 11.46 -34.73 24.37
N SER A 565 10.79 -35.89 24.27
CA SER A 565 11.44 -37.20 24.13
C SER A 565 12.30 -37.32 22.87
N GLU A 566 11.82 -36.81 21.73
CA GLU A 566 12.55 -36.83 20.46
C GLU A 566 13.76 -35.87 20.48
N VAL A 567 13.64 -34.69 21.10
CA VAL A 567 14.77 -33.77 21.25
C VAL A 567 15.85 -34.37 22.17
N LEU A 568 15.46 -35.07 23.24
CA LEU A 568 16.40 -35.79 24.11
C LEU A 568 17.08 -36.97 23.39
N GLN A 569 16.33 -37.72 22.58
CA GLN A 569 16.88 -38.77 21.71
C GLN A 569 17.89 -38.19 20.71
N TRP A 570 17.55 -37.13 19.99
CA TRP A 570 18.42 -36.52 18.97
C TRP A 570 19.74 -35.98 19.53
N ARG A 571 19.74 -35.46 20.76
CA ARG A 571 20.96 -35.03 21.45
C ARG A 571 21.88 -36.18 21.84
N THR A 572 21.35 -37.39 22.04
CA THR A 572 22.14 -38.56 22.50
C THR A 572 22.53 -39.49 21.36
N ASN A 573 21.69 -39.63 20.34
CA ASN A 573 21.99 -40.39 19.13
C ASN A 573 21.34 -39.71 17.90
N PRO A 574 22.12 -38.98 17.07
CA PRO A 574 21.62 -38.29 15.88
C PRO A 574 21.67 -39.12 14.58
N GLU A 575 21.95 -40.44 14.63
CA GLU A 575 22.06 -41.28 13.43
C GLU A 575 20.71 -41.69 12.79
#